data_AF-A0A093BNW3-F1
#
_entry.id   AF-A0A093BNW3-F1
#
_cell.length_a   1.000
_cell.length_b   1.000
_cell.length_c   1.000
_cell.angle_alpha   90.00
_cell.angle_beta   90.00
_cell.angle_gamma   90.00
#
_symmetry.space_group_name_H-M   'P 1'
#
loop_
_entity.id
_entity.type
_entity.pdbx_description
1 polymer ?
#
loop_
_entity_poly.entity_id
_entity_poly.type
_entity_poly.pdbx_seq_one_letter_code
_entity_poly.pdbx_strand_id
1 'polypeptide(L)'
;GIPGLPGWPGVPGKDGRDGLKGAKGEPGQVVHEDVGEKGDPGAPGYPGKIGPRGPPGSKGLPGPMGPPGPQGDSGDYKATLKSAFSAARSISSYPRRDQPVRFDRVLANAPGHYENRYGRFLCRLPGIYYFTYHVT
;
A
#
# COMPACT_ATOMS: atom_id res chain seq x y z
N GLY A 1 -1.07 9.21 -0.64
CA GLY A 1 -2.34 9.73 -0.09
C GLY A 1 -2.12 10.14 1.34
N ILE A 2 -2.87 11.13 1.83
CA ILE A 2 -2.84 11.54 3.25
C ILE A 2 -3.51 10.43 4.07
N PRO A 3 -2.97 10.03 5.24
CA PRO A 3 -3.61 9.03 6.11
C PRO A 3 -5.05 9.43 6.51
N GLY A 4 -5.91 8.43 6.69
CA GLY A 4 -7.28 8.64 7.17
C GLY A 4 -7.33 9.17 8.61
N LEU A 5 -8.45 9.79 8.98
CA LEU A 5 -8.68 10.32 10.32
C LEU A 5 -8.71 9.19 11.38
N PRO A 6 -8.23 9.44 12.61
CA PRO A 6 -8.39 8.50 13.72
C PRO A 6 -9.85 8.12 13.99
N GLY A 7 -10.07 6.90 14.49
CA GLY A 7 -11.41 6.46 14.92
C GLY A 7 -11.92 7.21 16.16
N TRP A 8 -13.23 7.18 16.36
CA TRP A 8 -13.89 7.83 17.51
C TRP A 8 -13.58 7.12 18.84
N PRO A 9 -13.58 7.82 19.99
CA PRO A 9 -13.47 7.20 21.30
C PRO A 9 -14.57 6.15 21.56
N GLY A 10 -14.25 5.10 22.31
CA GLY A 10 -15.23 4.11 22.75
C GLY A 10 -16.22 4.68 23.79
N VAL A 11 -17.37 4.03 23.94
CA VAL A 11 -18.40 4.43 24.92
C VAL A 11 -17.93 4.21 26.38
N PRO A 12 -18.42 5.03 27.35
CA PRO A 12 -18.16 4.79 28.77
C PRO A 12 -18.57 3.39 29.23
N GLY A 13 -17.87 2.85 30.23
CA GLY A 13 -18.24 1.59 30.87
C GLY A 13 -19.56 1.70 31.64
N LYS A 14 -20.22 0.56 31.88
CA LYS A 14 -21.43 0.48 32.73
C LYS A 14 -21.10 0.81 34.19
N ASP A 15 -22.11 1.31 34.90
CA ASP A 15 -22.01 1.57 36.34
C ASP A 15 -21.65 0.31 37.14
N GLY A 16 -20.99 0.54 38.29
CA GLY A 16 -20.70 -0.52 39.26
C GLY A 16 -21.98 -1.12 39.85
N ARG A 17 -21.90 -2.34 40.38
CA ARG A 17 -23.02 -2.94 41.13
C ARG A 17 -23.16 -2.25 42.49
N ASP A 18 -24.38 -2.24 43.02
CA ASP A 18 -24.68 -1.76 44.37
C ASP A 18 -23.79 -2.43 45.43
N GLY A 19 -23.46 -1.68 46.47
CA GLY A 19 -22.71 -2.18 47.63
C GLY A 19 -23.48 -3.25 48.41
N LEU A 20 -22.77 -4.10 49.15
CA LEU A 20 -23.40 -5.08 50.04
C LEU A 20 -24.12 -4.38 51.20
N LYS A 21 -25.26 -4.94 51.62
CA LYS A 21 -26.00 -4.45 52.80
C LYS A 21 -25.09 -4.50 54.04
N GLY A 22 -25.14 -3.46 54.87
CA GLY A 22 -24.41 -3.39 56.13
C GLY A 22 -24.77 -4.54 57.08
N ALA A 23 -23.81 -4.93 57.93
CA ALA A 23 -24.01 -5.97 58.93
C ALA A 23 -25.09 -5.56 59.96
N LYS A 24 -25.83 -6.53 60.48
CA LYS A 24 -26.78 -6.30 61.58
C LYS A 24 -25.99 -5.88 62.83
N GLY A 25 -26.46 -4.87 63.55
CA GLY A 25 -25.87 -4.45 64.83
C GLY A 25 -25.86 -5.58 65.86
N GLU A 26 -24.92 -5.52 66.80
CA GLU A 26 -24.78 -6.51 67.86
C GLU A 26 -25.98 -6.47 68.82
N PRO A 27 -26.40 -7.62 69.38
CA PRO A 27 -27.43 -7.65 70.42
C PRO A 27 -26.98 -6.86 71.66
N GLY A 28 -27.86 -6.04 72.24
CA GLY A 28 -27.58 -5.33 73.49
C GLY A 28 -27.28 -6.29 74.64
N GLN A 29 -26.30 -5.94 75.48
CA GLN A 29 -25.89 -6.74 76.63
C GLN A 29 -26.94 -6.62 77.74
N VAL A 30 -27.64 -7.72 78.05
CA VAL A 30 -28.68 -7.74 79.09
C VAL A 30 -28.02 -7.75 80.47
N VAL A 31 -28.12 -6.62 81.18
CA VAL A 31 -27.85 -6.53 82.62
C VAL A 31 -29.13 -6.02 83.29
N HIS A 32 -29.53 -6.70 84.36
CA HIS A 32 -30.82 -6.63 85.02
C HIS A 32 -31.44 -5.22 85.22
N GLU A 33 -32.77 -5.18 85.04
CA GLU A 33 -33.73 -4.16 85.51
C GLU A 33 -33.59 -2.74 84.94
N ASP A 34 -33.43 -2.61 83.62
CA ASP A 34 -34.06 -1.59 82.78
C ASP A 34 -33.96 -2.05 81.32
N VAL A 35 -34.97 -1.76 80.48
CA VAL A 35 -34.97 -2.17 79.06
C VAL A 35 -33.79 -1.52 78.36
N GLY A 36 -32.71 -2.28 78.14
CA GLY A 36 -31.51 -1.79 77.46
C GLY A 36 -31.86 -1.22 76.09
N GLU A 37 -31.38 0.00 75.81
CA GLU A 37 -31.64 0.70 74.55
C GLU A 37 -31.24 -0.17 73.36
N LYS A 38 -32.06 -0.12 72.30
CA LYS A 38 -31.77 -0.83 71.04
C LYS A 38 -30.43 -0.32 70.51
N GLY A 39 -29.48 -1.22 70.30
CA GLY A 39 -28.19 -0.87 69.71
C GLY A 39 -28.34 -0.11 68.39
N ASP A 40 -27.42 0.83 68.15
CA ASP A 40 -27.45 1.72 66.99
C ASP A 40 -27.50 0.94 65.66
N PRO A 41 -28.11 1.51 64.60
CA PRO A 41 -28.03 0.95 63.27
C PRO A 41 -26.57 0.74 62.85
N GLY A 42 -26.29 -0.41 62.21
CA GLY A 42 -24.98 -0.67 61.63
C GLY A 42 -24.61 0.38 60.57
N ALA A 43 -23.31 0.65 60.42
CA ALA A 43 -22.82 1.63 59.45
C ALA A 43 -23.27 1.29 58.01
N PRO A 44 -23.47 2.32 57.15
CA PRO A 44 -23.72 2.11 55.73
C PRO A 44 -22.65 1.23 55.09
N GLY A 45 -23.06 0.38 54.14
CA GLY A 45 -22.12 -0.41 53.34
C GLY A 45 -21.20 0.48 52.50
N TYR A 46 -20.01 -0.03 52.18
CA TYR A 46 -19.08 0.69 51.32
C TYR A 46 -19.63 0.88 49.89
N PRO A 47 -19.27 1.97 49.19
CA PRO A 47 -19.56 2.13 47.78
C PRO A 47 -19.06 0.94 46.94
N GLY A 48 -19.79 0.62 45.87
CA GLY A 48 -19.38 -0.40 44.91
C GLY A 48 -18.05 -0.04 44.23
N LYS A 49 -17.33 -1.06 43.74
CA LYS A 49 -16.09 -0.86 42.99
C LYS A 49 -16.36 -0.16 41.65
N ILE A 50 -15.44 0.71 41.22
CA ILE A 50 -15.45 1.32 39.89
C ILE A 50 -15.41 0.21 38.83
N GLY A 51 -16.27 0.33 37.80
CA GLY A 51 -16.31 -0.61 36.69
C GLY A 51 -15.02 -0.63 35.86
N PRO A 52 -14.75 -1.70 35.10
CA PRO A 52 -13.58 -1.77 34.23
C PRO A 52 -13.66 -0.74 33.10
N ARG A 53 -12.49 -0.29 32.60
CA ARG A 53 -12.39 0.54 31.40
C ARG A 53 -13.02 -0.18 30.21
N GLY A 54 -13.78 0.55 29.39
CA GLY A 54 -14.33 0.04 28.14
C GLY A 54 -13.26 -0.41 27.14
N PRO A 55 -13.61 -1.26 26.16
CA PRO A 55 -12.68 -1.70 25.14
C PRO A 55 -12.21 -0.54 24.24
N PRO A 56 -11.03 -0.66 23.59
CA PRO A 56 -10.62 0.28 22.55
C PRO A 56 -11.64 0.39 21.42
N GLY A 57 -11.76 1.59 20.83
CA GLY A 57 -12.59 1.81 19.65
C GLY A 57 -12.14 0.97 18.43
N SER A 58 -13.04 0.77 17.47
CA SER A 58 -12.72 0.08 16.22
C SER A 58 -11.70 0.85 15.39
N LYS A 59 -10.90 0.13 14.59
CA LYS A 59 -10.01 0.76 13.60
C LYS A 59 -10.83 1.60 12.61
N GLY A 60 -10.28 2.74 12.19
CA GLY A 60 -10.84 3.55 11.12
C GLY A 60 -10.91 2.79 9.80
N LEU A 61 -11.80 3.22 8.91
CA LEU A 61 -11.92 2.66 7.56
C LEU A 61 -10.66 2.97 6.72
N PRO A 62 -10.29 2.11 5.75
CA PRO A 62 -9.27 2.43 4.77
C PRO A 62 -9.58 3.74 4.04
N GLY A 63 -8.53 4.50 3.69
CA GLY A 63 -8.69 5.69 2.86
C GLY A 63 -9.19 5.34 1.46
N PRO A 64 -9.78 6.31 0.73
CA PRO A 64 -10.22 6.09 -0.64
C PRO A 64 -9.03 5.78 -1.56
N MET A 65 -9.31 5.08 -2.66
CA MET A 65 -8.34 4.86 -3.73
C MET A 65 -7.89 6.20 -4.33
N GLY A 66 -6.61 6.30 -4.69
CA GLY A 66 -6.09 7.48 -5.39
C GLY A 66 -6.73 7.65 -6.78
N PRO A 67 -6.67 8.87 -7.35
CA PRO A 67 -7.13 9.09 -8.72
C PRO A 67 -6.29 8.28 -9.71
N PRO A 68 -6.85 7.94 -10.90
CA PRO A 68 -6.06 7.39 -12.01
C PRO A 68 -4.88 8.29 -12.35
N GLY A 69 -3.78 7.68 -12.82
CA GLY A 69 -2.65 8.42 -13.37
C GLY A 69 -3.05 9.22 -14.62
N PRO A 70 -2.25 10.24 -15.00
CA PRO A 70 -2.48 10.99 -16.23
C PRO A 70 -2.39 10.06 -17.46
N GLN A 71 -3.14 10.40 -18.51
CA GLN A 71 -3.00 9.73 -19.81
C GLN A 71 -1.56 9.92 -20.32
N GLY A 72 -0.95 8.85 -20.84
CA GLY A 72 0.36 8.95 -21.48
C GLY A 72 0.32 9.79 -22.75
N ASP A 73 1.45 10.41 -23.10
CA ASP A 73 1.55 11.23 -24.30
C ASP A 73 1.20 10.43 -25.55
N SER A 74 0.38 11.01 -26.43
CA SER A 74 0.11 10.43 -27.75
C SER A 74 1.42 10.31 -28.52
N GLY A 75 1.74 9.10 -29.01
CA GLY A 75 2.86 8.91 -29.92
C GLY A 75 2.66 9.73 -31.19
N ASP A 76 3.62 10.58 -31.54
CA ASP A 76 3.56 11.40 -32.75
C ASP A 76 3.85 10.57 -34.01
N TYR A 77 2.88 9.74 -34.42
CA TYR A 77 2.97 8.94 -35.65
C TYR A 77 2.89 9.79 -36.94
N LYS A 78 2.61 11.10 -36.80
CA LYS A 78 2.64 12.08 -37.90
C LYS A 78 3.97 12.82 -37.99
N ALA A 79 4.88 12.64 -37.03
CA ALA A 79 6.25 13.08 -37.19
C ALA A 79 6.87 12.39 -38.41
N THR A 80 7.30 13.21 -39.37
CA THR A 80 7.98 12.88 -40.64
C THR A 80 9.27 12.05 -40.48
N LEU A 81 9.60 11.64 -39.25
CA LEU A 81 10.83 10.96 -38.85
C LEU A 81 10.71 9.46 -39.16
N LYS A 82 11.19 9.07 -40.34
CA LYS A 82 11.27 7.67 -40.78
C LYS A 82 12.69 7.15 -40.62
N SER A 83 12.84 5.86 -40.37
CA SER A 83 14.14 5.17 -40.38
C SER A 83 13.96 3.75 -40.91
N ALA A 84 14.52 3.47 -42.07
CA ALA A 84 14.50 2.14 -42.67
C ALA A 84 15.78 1.87 -43.46
N PHE A 85 16.24 0.63 -43.41
CA PHE A 85 17.30 0.14 -44.28
C PHE A 85 17.02 -1.29 -44.73
N SER A 86 17.57 -1.63 -45.88
CA SER A 86 17.67 -2.98 -46.40
C SER A 86 19.06 -3.12 -47.01
N ALA A 87 19.81 -4.15 -46.64
CA ALA A 87 21.17 -4.37 -47.10
C ALA A 87 21.43 -5.87 -47.30
N ALA A 88 22.31 -6.17 -48.24
CA ALA A 88 22.74 -7.51 -48.59
C ALA A 88 24.25 -7.64 -48.42
N ARG A 89 24.70 -8.87 -48.20
CA ARG A 89 26.10 -9.22 -48.17
C ARG A 89 26.50 -9.78 -49.54
N SER A 90 27.47 -9.16 -50.19
CA SER A 90 28.12 -9.69 -51.41
C SER A 90 29.48 -10.31 -51.14
N ILE A 91 30.00 -10.18 -49.91
CA ILE A 91 31.30 -10.70 -49.51
C ILE A 91 31.20 -12.21 -49.26
N SER A 92 31.99 -12.98 -50.00
CA SER A 92 32.04 -14.46 -49.93
C SER A 92 32.81 -15.01 -48.73
N SER A 93 33.69 -14.22 -48.12
CA SER A 93 34.41 -14.67 -46.92
C SER A 93 33.46 -14.80 -45.73
N TYR A 94 33.67 -15.81 -44.90
CA TYR A 94 32.88 -15.97 -43.68
C TYR A 94 33.17 -14.83 -42.68
N PRO A 95 32.14 -14.28 -41.99
CA PRO A 95 32.36 -13.36 -40.89
C PRO A 95 33.25 -13.99 -39.82
N ARG A 96 34.20 -13.21 -39.29
CA ARG A 96 35.00 -13.64 -38.13
C ARG A 96 34.08 -13.78 -36.93
N ARG A 97 34.38 -14.75 -36.06
CA ARG A 97 33.75 -14.86 -34.74
C ARG A 97 33.95 -13.54 -34.00
N ASP A 98 32.92 -13.10 -33.27
CA ASP A 98 32.92 -11.88 -32.46
C ASP A 98 33.03 -10.56 -33.26
N GLN A 99 32.84 -10.60 -34.59
CA GLN A 99 32.71 -9.40 -35.42
C GLN A 99 31.28 -9.25 -35.96
N PRO A 100 30.75 -8.00 -36.05
CA PRO A 100 29.47 -7.76 -36.71
C PRO A 100 29.45 -8.26 -38.16
N VAL A 101 28.33 -8.86 -38.57
CA VAL A 101 28.13 -9.25 -39.97
C VAL A 101 27.99 -7.99 -40.82
N ARG A 102 28.95 -7.77 -41.71
CA ARG A 102 28.92 -6.65 -42.65
C ARG A 102 28.02 -6.97 -43.84
N PHE A 103 26.96 -6.18 -44.03
CA PHE A 103 26.20 -6.13 -45.28
C PHE A 103 26.68 -4.91 -46.07
N ASP A 104 27.56 -5.15 -47.03
CA ASP A 104 28.29 -4.15 -47.80
C ASP A 104 27.42 -3.49 -48.88
N ARG A 105 26.47 -4.24 -49.45
CA ARG A 105 25.57 -3.75 -50.49
C ARG A 105 24.31 -3.18 -49.87
N VAL A 106 24.15 -1.85 -49.93
CA VAL A 106 22.94 -1.18 -49.47
C VAL A 106 21.88 -1.22 -50.56
N LEU A 107 20.69 -1.75 -50.25
CA LEU A 107 19.52 -1.78 -51.14
C LEU A 107 18.62 -0.57 -50.89
N ALA A 108 18.43 -0.21 -49.61
CA ALA A 108 17.74 1.00 -49.17
C ALA A 108 18.37 1.46 -47.85
N ASN A 109 18.49 2.76 -47.63
CA ASN A 109 19.03 3.30 -46.37
C ASN A 109 18.61 4.77 -46.19
N ALA A 110 17.32 5.00 -45.99
CA ALA A 110 16.78 6.33 -45.77
C ALA A 110 16.36 6.46 -44.29
N PRO A 111 16.94 7.42 -43.54
CA PRO A 111 17.74 8.58 -43.96
C PRO A 111 19.27 8.38 -43.82
N GLY A 112 19.78 7.14 -43.76
CA GLY A 112 21.22 6.86 -43.62
C GLY A 112 21.64 6.35 -42.25
N HIS A 113 20.73 5.72 -41.52
CA HIS A 113 21.00 5.19 -40.18
C HIS A 113 21.72 3.83 -40.17
N TYR A 114 21.89 3.18 -41.33
CA TYR A 114 22.70 1.98 -41.45
C TYR A 114 24.10 2.29 -41.98
N GLU A 115 25.13 1.90 -41.23
CA GLU A 115 26.53 2.05 -41.58
C GLU A 115 27.09 0.74 -42.16
N ASN A 116 27.17 0.66 -43.49
CA ASN A 116 27.62 -0.55 -44.19
C ASN A 116 29.09 -0.90 -43.93
N ARG A 117 29.94 0.06 -43.56
CA ARG A 117 31.36 -0.19 -43.24
C ARG A 117 31.52 -1.10 -42.03
N TYR A 118 30.63 -0.95 -41.05
CA TYR A 118 30.70 -1.66 -39.77
C TYR A 118 29.59 -2.69 -39.57
N GLY A 119 28.60 -2.74 -40.47
CA GLY A 119 27.44 -3.63 -40.31
C GLY A 119 26.55 -3.23 -39.14
N ARG A 120 26.41 -1.92 -38.88
CA ARG A 120 25.73 -1.41 -37.69
C ARG A 120 24.58 -0.50 -38.07
N PHE A 121 23.45 -0.68 -37.41
CA PHE A 121 22.36 0.29 -37.40
C PHE A 121 22.55 1.24 -36.22
N LEU A 122 22.51 2.55 -36.46
CA LEU A 122 22.58 3.58 -35.45
C LEU A 122 21.19 4.13 -35.18
N CYS A 123 20.65 3.83 -34.00
CA CYS A 123 19.37 4.36 -33.57
C CYS A 123 19.46 5.87 -33.32
N ARG A 124 18.92 6.68 -34.25
CA ARG A 124 18.83 8.14 -34.09
C ARG A 124 17.44 8.63 -33.66
N LEU A 125 16.43 7.78 -33.79
CA LEU A 125 15.06 8.09 -33.41
C LEU A 125 14.63 7.09 -32.33
N PRO A 126 14.23 7.51 -31.12
CA PRO A 126 13.72 6.59 -30.12
C PRO A 126 12.39 5.97 -30.61
N GLY A 127 12.21 4.68 -30.39
CA GLY A 127 10.99 3.99 -30.82
C GLY A 127 11.16 2.48 -30.91
N ILE A 128 10.11 1.84 -31.43
CA ILE A 128 10.09 0.39 -31.68
C ILE A 128 10.57 0.15 -33.12
N TYR A 129 11.49 -0.79 -33.28
CA TYR A 129 12.07 -1.17 -34.57
C TYR A 129 11.83 -2.65 -34.85
N TYR A 130 11.63 -2.97 -36.12
CA TYR A 130 11.54 -4.34 -36.61
C TYR A 130 12.78 -4.67 -37.45
N PHE A 131 13.48 -5.74 -37.08
CA PHE A 131 14.64 -6.24 -37.81
C PHE A 131 14.36 -7.66 -38.30
N THR A 132 14.69 -7.91 -39.56
CA THR A 132 14.60 -9.24 -40.18
C THR A 132 15.82 -9.48 -41.05
N TYR A 133 16.22 -10.74 -41.19
CA TYR A 133 17.31 -11.15 -42.07
C TYR A 133 17.04 -12.54 -42.64
N HIS A 134 17.59 -12.80 -43.81
CA HIS A 134 17.55 -14.10 -44.46
C HIS A 134 18.98 -14.51 -44.83
N VAL A 135 19.31 -15.78 -44.60
CA VAL A 135 20.60 -16.36 -44.96
C VAL A 135 20.33 -17.54 -45.90
N THR A 136 21.05 -17.59 -47.00
CA THR A 136 21.04 -18.67 -47.99
C THR A 136 22.34 -19.44 -47.91
#